data_AF-A0A016UDG3-F1
#
_entry.id   AF-A0A016UDG3-F1
#
_cell.length_a   1.000
_cell.length_b   1.000
_cell.length_c   1.000
_cell.angle_alpha   90.00
_cell.angle_beta   90.00
_cell.angle_gamma   90.00
#
_symmetry.space_group_name_H-M   'P 1'
#
loop_
_entity.id
_entity.type
_entity.pdbx_description
1 polymer ?
#
loop_
_entity_poly.entity_id
_entity_poly.type
_entity_poly.pdbx_seq_one_letter_code
_entity_poly.pdbx_strand_id
1 'polypeptide(L)'
;MDIDWDEPDILTAMDSWTNEINEFAMQQVGKNEVRYRDPVIRNWLNLVRPDITKIGCAEITCVENGLNKYRAYCLVDKAPFKLGDVVYEAGNGGCKYGDSCPAGFKCDRLGLCKEIPKPKP
;
A
#
# COMPACT_ATOMS: atom_id res chain seq x y z
N MET A 1 -5.30 14.91 12.79
CA MET A 1 -4.50 14.03 13.66
C MET A 1 -3.17 14.70 13.74
N ASP A 2 -2.83 15.21 14.92
CA ASP A 2 -1.52 15.77 15.18
C ASP A 2 -0.59 14.57 15.40
N ILE A 3 0.28 14.32 14.44
CA ILE A 3 1.31 13.29 14.53
C ILE A 3 2.33 13.82 15.52
N ASP A 4 2.47 13.14 16.66
CA ASP A 4 3.55 13.42 17.60
C ASP A 4 4.84 12.82 17.02
N TRP A 5 5.77 13.70 16.61
CA TRP A 5 7.02 13.29 15.97
C TRP A 5 8.09 12.86 16.98
N ASP A 6 7.83 13.00 18.29
CA ASP A 6 8.82 12.73 19.34
C ASP A 6 8.88 11.23 19.71
N GLU A 7 7.85 10.44 19.41
CA GLU A 7 7.88 8.97 19.49
C GLU A 7 7.33 8.32 18.20
N PRO A 8 8.13 7.49 17.50
CA PRO A 8 7.68 6.86 16.27
C PRO A 8 6.55 5.87 16.54
N ASP A 9 5.52 5.94 15.69
CA ASP A 9 4.39 5.02 15.69
C ASP A 9 4.11 4.48 14.28
N ILE A 10 3.09 3.63 14.17
CA ILE A 10 2.76 2.95 12.92
C ILE A 10 2.37 3.95 11.83
N LEU A 11 1.83 5.11 12.19
CA LEU A 11 1.53 6.18 11.24
C LEU A 11 2.80 6.85 10.76
N THR A 12 3.81 7.05 11.61
CA THR A 12 5.15 7.50 11.18
C THR A 12 5.77 6.52 10.17
N ALA A 13 5.64 5.21 10.43
CA ALA A 13 6.13 4.20 9.50
C ALA A 13 5.36 4.20 8.17
N MET A 14 4.03 4.30 8.22
CA MET A 14 3.20 4.40 7.03
C MET A 14 3.51 5.64 6.21
N ASP A 15 3.70 6.80 6.86
CA ASP A 15 4.06 8.05 6.22
C ASP A 15 5.39 7.90 5.46
N SER A 16 6.42 7.38 6.13
CA SER A 16 7.72 7.08 5.52
C SER A 16 7.61 6.15 4.31
N TRP A 17 6.84 5.06 4.40
CA TRP A 17 6.61 4.15 3.27
C TRP A 17 5.86 4.81 2.12
N THR A 18 4.88 5.67 2.42
CA THR A 18 4.17 6.41 1.37
C THR A 18 5.02 7.48 0.72
N ASN A 19 5.99 8.05 1.43
CA ASN A 19 6.89 9.07 0.90
C ASN A 19 7.93 8.52 -0.09
N GLU A 20 8.14 7.19 -0.16
CA GLU A 20 9.05 6.57 -1.13
C GLU A 20 8.76 7.00 -2.58
N ILE A 21 7.49 7.28 -2.94
CA ILE A 21 7.13 7.77 -4.29
C ILE A 21 7.71 9.17 -4.60
N ASN A 22 7.91 9.99 -3.58
CA ASN A 22 8.46 11.33 -3.74
C ASN A 22 10.00 11.30 -3.74
N GLU A 23 10.60 10.31 -3.09
CA GLU A 23 12.05 10.15 -2.98
C GLU A 23 12.65 9.39 -4.16
N PHE A 24 11.92 8.41 -4.69
CA PHE A 24 12.41 7.51 -5.72
C PHE A 24 11.54 7.56 -6.97
N ALA A 25 12.17 7.82 -8.11
CA ALA A 25 11.46 7.83 -9.39
C ALA A 25 11.00 6.41 -9.75
N MET A 26 9.70 6.25 -10.00
CA MET A 26 9.13 5.01 -10.54
C MET A 26 9.73 4.69 -11.90
N GLN A 27 10.31 3.49 -12.03
CA GLN A 27 10.82 2.97 -13.29
C GLN A 27 9.77 2.13 -14.02
N GLN A 28 9.86 2.07 -15.35
CA GLN A 28 8.94 1.28 -16.19
C GLN A 28 7.46 1.58 -15.98
N VAL A 29 7.14 2.86 -15.94
CA VAL A 29 5.78 3.37 -16.08
C VAL A 29 5.39 3.24 -17.55
N GLY A 30 4.73 2.13 -17.89
CA GLY A 30 4.16 1.92 -19.21
C GLY A 30 2.89 2.74 -19.41
N LYS A 31 2.41 2.81 -20.65
CA LYS A 31 1.16 3.51 -20.98
C LYS A 31 -0.06 2.93 -20.24
N ASN A 32 -0.08 1.61 -20.07
CA ASN A 32 -1.24 0.87 -19.54
C ASN A 32 -0.95 0.17 -18.21
N GLU A 33 0.31 0.08 -17.79
CA GLU A 33 0.69 -0.70 -16.62
C GLU A 33 2.00 -0.19 -16.02
N VAL A 34 2.16 -0.44 -14.74
CA VAL A 34 3.38 -0.16 -13.99
C VAL A 34 3.98 -1.49 -13.53
N ARG A 35 5.28 -1.71 -13.78
CA ARG A 35 5.96 -2.97 -13.45
C ARG A 35 6.97 -2.81 -12.31
N TYR A 36 7.05 -3.82 -11.46
CA TYR A 36 8.00 -3.87 -10.35
C TYR A 36 9.41 -4.15 -10.86
N ARG A 37 10.32 -3.19 -10.69
CA ARG A 37 11.73 -3.28 -11.10
C ARG A 37 12.70 -2.84 -10.02
N ASP A 38 12.26 -1.94 -9.15
CA ASP A 38 13.11 -1.32 -8.15
C ASP A 38 12.66 -1.72 -6.73
N PRO A 39 13.48 -2.49 -6.00
CA PRO A 39 13.20 -2.82 -4.61
C PRO A 39 13.17 -1.62 -3.66
N VAL A 40 13.70 -0.45 -4.04
CA VAL A 40 13.79 0.72 -3.16
C VAL A 40 12.43 1.33 -2.81
N ILE A 41 11.46 1.22 -3.74
CA ILE A 41 10.10 1.76 -3.59
C ILE A 41 9.10 0.65 -3.20
N ARG A 42 9.62 -0.48 -2.71
CA ARG A 42 8.82 -1.69 -2.47
C ARG A 42 7.71 -1.45 -1.45
N ASN A 43 7.90 -0.62 -0.42
CA ASN A 43 6.90 -0.47 0.62
C ASN A 43 5.70 0.29 0.06
N TRP A 44 5.93 1.41 -0.61
CA TRP A 44 4.88 2.12 -1.36
C TRP A 44 4.13 1.18 -2.30
N LEU A 45 4.87 0.40 -3.12
CA LEU A 45 4.23 -0.51 -4.08
C LEU A 45 3.42 -1.63 -3.41
N ASN A 46 3.74 -2.05 -2.19
CA ASN A 46 2.88 -2.96 -1.45
C ASN A 46 1.61 -2.27 -0.93
N LEU A 47 1.65 -0.96 -0.64
CA LEU A 47 0.48 -0.23 -0.14
C LEU A 47 -0.54 0.08 -1.24
N VAL A 48 -0.09 0.28 -2.49
CA VAL A 48 -0.97 0.69 -3.60
C VAL A 48 -1.41 -0.43 -4.54
N ARG A 49 -1.19 -1.69 -4.18
CA ARG A 49 -1.67 -2.78 -5.06
C ARG A 49 -3.20 -2.78 -5.07
N PRO A 50 -3.83 -2.79 -6.25
CA PRO A 50 -5.27 -2.61 -6.39
C PRO A 50 -6.06 -3.85 -5.93
N ASP A 51 -5.40 -5.00 -5.81
CA ASP A 51 -6.03 -6.27 -5.51
C ASP A 51 -5.91 -6.69 -4.04
N ILE A 52 -5.27 -5.87 -3.19
CA ILE A 52 -5.20 -6.10 -1.74
C ILE A 52 -6.57 -5.88 -1.12
N THR A 53 -7.01 -6.83 -0.29
CA THR A 53 -8.28 -6.71 0.44
C THR A 53 -8.08 -6.66 1.95
N LYS A 54 -6.90 -7.04 2.44
CA LYS A 54 -6.59 -7.10 3.86
C LYS A 54 -5.16 -6.67 4.13
N ILE A 55 -5.00 -5.91 5.20
CA ILE A 55 -3.73 -5.51 5.77
C ILE A 55 -3.76 -5.75 7.28
N GLY A 56 -2.66 -6.27 7.82
CA GLY A 56 -2.46 -6.43 9.25
C GLY A 56 -1.08 -5.88 9.63
N CYS A 57 -1.03 -5.03 10.63
CA CYS A 57 0.21 -4.37 11.06
C CYS A 57 0.50 -4.66 12.52
N ALA A 58 1.78 -4.63 12.87
CA ALA A 58 2.27 -4.70 14.24
C ALA A 58 3.47 -3.76 14.37
N GLU A 59 3.62 -3.19 15.55
CA GLU A 59 4.78 -2.37 15.90
C GLU A 59 5.32 -2.75 17.28
N ILE A 60 6.59 -2.43 17.50
CA ILE A 60 7.23 -2.59 18.80
C ILE A 60 8.36 -1.58 18.95
N THR A 61 8.50 -1.06 20.16
CA THR A 61 9.65 -0.27 20.59
C THR A 61 10.44 -1.07 21.63
N CYS A 62 11.72 -1.31 21.35
CA CYS A 62 12.64 -2.01 22.24
C CYS A 62 13.74 -1.06 22.70
N VAL A 63 14.12 -1.08 23.97
CA VAL A 63 15.27 -0.33 24.48
C VAL A 63 16.49 -1.23 24.50
N GLU A 64 17.49 -0.96 23.66
CA GLU A 64 18.76 -1.72 23.61
C GLU A 64 19.95 -0.78 23.82
N ASN A 65 20.77 -1.04 24.84
CA ASN A 65 21.93 -0.20 25.22
C ASN A 65 21.57 1.28 25.42
N GLY A 66 20.38 1.57 25.94
CA GLY A 66 19.89 2.94 26.16
C GLY A 66 19.36 3.64 24.89
N LEU A 67 19.31 2.95 23.74
CA LEU A 67 18.73 3.46 22.50
C LEU A 67 17.33 2.85 22.28
N ASN A 68 16.36 3.70 21.96
CA ASN A 68 15.02 3.28 21.54
C ASN A 68 15.08 2.78 20.08
N LYS A 69 14.81 1.49 19.89
CA LYS A 69 14.70 0.84 18.58
C LYS A 69 13.24 0.60 18.26
N TYR A 70 12.73 1.37 17.31
CA TYR A 70 11.37 1.22 16.80
C TYR A 70 11.34 0.28 15.60
N ARG A 71 10.31 -0.57 15.51
CA ARG A 71 10.05 -1.42 14.36
C ARG A 71 8.56 -1.52 14.09
N ALA A 72 8.14 -1.10 12.91
CA ALA A 72 6.84 -1.40 12.33
C ALA A 72 6.94 -2.49 11.27
N TYR A 73 5.88 -3.28 11.13
CA TYR A 73 5.76 -4.24 10.06
C TYR A 73 4.30 -4.45 9.67
N CYS A 74 4.01 -4.44 8.37
CA CYS A 74 2.68 -4.75 7.83
C CYS A 74 2.75 -5.92 6.85
N LEU A 75 1.73 -6.76 6.91
CA LEU A 75 1.47 -7.84 5.98
C LEU A 75 0.19 -7.55 5.21
N VAL A 76 0.20 -7.87 3.92
CA VAL A 76 -0.95 -7.80 3.03
C VAL A 76 -1.31 -9.19 2.55
N ASP A 77 -2.54 -9.39 2.06
CA ASP A 77 -3.04 -10.68 1.57
C ASP A 77 -2.53 -11.06 0.17
N LYS A 78 -1.28 -10.69 -0.14
CA LYS A 78 -0.62 -10.92 -1.43
C LYS A 78 0.80 -11.42 -1.26
N ALA A 79 1.26 -12.19 -2.24
CA ALA A 79 2.63 -12.64 -2.31
C ALA A 79 3.59 -11.45 -2.53
N PRO A 80 4.85 -11.53 -2.06
CA PRO A 80 5.87 -10.55 -2.40
C PRO A 80 6.04 -10.40 -3.92
N PHE A 81 6.34 -9.20 -4.39
CA PHE A 81 6.61 -8.96 -5.80
C PHE A 81 7.85 -9.71 -6.28
N LYS A 82 7.78 -10.19 -7.52
CA LYS A 82 8.92 -10.64 -8.32
C LYS A 82 9.24 -9.57 -9.36
N LEU A 83 10.52 -9.48 -9.75
CA LEU A 83 10.94 -8.56 -10.79
C LEU A 83 10.14 -8.81 -12.08
N GLY A 84 9.56 -7.74 -12.63
CA GLY A 84 8.72 -7.76 -13.82
C GLY A 84 7.22 -7.91 -13.56
N ASP A 85 6.79 -8.21 -12.33
CA ASP A 85 5.37 -8.28 -11.97
C ASP A 85 4.68 -6.94 -12.25
N VAL A 86 3.42 -7.00 -12.65
CA VAL A 86 2.58 -5.80 -12.77
C VAL A 86 2.16 -5.38 -11.35
N VAL A 87 2.42 -4.13 -11.00
CA VAL A 87 2.00 -3.53 -9.73
C VAL A 87 0.53 -3.12 -9.81
N TYR A 88 0.20 -2.31 -10.81
CA TYR A 88 -1.16 -1.89 -11.13
C TYR A 88 -1.27 -1.49 -12.60
N GLU A 89 -2.49 -1.57 -13.12
CA GLU A 89 -2.84 -1.09 -14.44
C GLU A 89 -3.15 0.41 -14.39
N ALA A 90 -2.64 1.16 -15.38
CA ALA A 90 -2.99 2.56 -15.55
C ALA A 90 -4.41 2.64 -16.16
N GLY A 91 -5.29 3.39 -15.51
CA GLY A 91 -6.69 3.54 -15.90
C GLY A 91 -7.16 4.99 -15.88
N ASN A 92 -8.46 5.18 -15.82
CA ASN A 92 -9.09 6.50 -15.80
C ASN A 92 -9.02 7.20 -14.44
N GLY A 93 -8.33 6.61 -13.46
CA GLY A 93 -8.19 7.14 -12.10
C GLY A 93 -9.17 6.54 -11.10
N GLY A 94 -9.71 5.34 -11.39
CA GLY A 94 -10.57 4.59 -10.48
C GLY A 94 -11.98 4.38 -11.01
N CYS A 95 -12.76 3.59 -10.26
CA CYS A 95 -14.05 3.09 -10.76
C CYS A 95 -15.13 4.16 -10.95
N LYS A 96 -14.93 5.34 -10.34
CA LYS A 96 -15.81 6.50 -10.50
C LYS A 96 -15.61 7.20 -11.85
N TYR A 97 -14.46 6.99 -12.49
CA TYR A 97 -14.04 7.67 -13.70
C TYR A 97 -14.08 6.78 -14.95
N GLY A 98 -14.72 5.61 -14.86
CA GLY A 98 -14.95 4.71 -15.99
C GLY A 98 -14.29 3.34 -15.87
N ASP A 99 -13.43 3.13 -14.87
CA ASP A 99 -12.85 1.80 -14.62
C ASP A 99 -13.89 0.86 -13.98
N SER A 100 -13.77 -0.45 -14.23
CA SER A 100 -14.70 -1.44 -13.69
C SER A 100 -14.14 -2.12 -12.44
N CYS A 101 -15.00 -2.33 -11.44
CA CYS A 101 -14.61 -3.14 -10.28
C CYS A 101 -14.70 -4.65 -10.58
N PRO A 102 -13.82 -5.47 -9.98
CA PRO A 102 -13.92 -6.92 -10.06
C PRO A 102 -15.26 -7.44 -9.51
N ALA A 103 -15.65 -8.65 -9.94
CA ALA A 103 -16.84 -9.32 -9.43
C ALA A 103 -16.77 -9.47 -7.90
N GLY A 104 -17.88 -9.17 -7.22
CA GLY A 104 -17.93 -9.17 -5.75
C GLY A 104 -17.55 -7.84 -5.09
N PHE A 105 -17.17 -6.83 -5.87
CA PHE A 105 -16.86 -5.48 -5.41
C PHE A 105 -17.81 -4.45 -6.03
N LYS A 106 -18.01 -3.34 -5.33
CA LYS A 106 -18.76 -2.18 -5.82
C LYS A 106 -17.93 -0.92 -5.72
N CYS A 107 -18.15 0.00 -6.64
CA CYS A 107 -17.48 1.29 -6.58
C CYS A 107 -17.96 2.10 -5.38
N ASP A 108 -17.02 2.61 -4.59
CA ASP A 108 -17.32 3.49 -3.47
C ASP A 108 -17.29 4.98 -3.88
N ARG A 109 -17.53 5.87 -2.91
CA ARG A 109 -17.59 7.32 -3.17
C ARG A 109 -16.24 7.94 -3.51
N LEU A 110 -15.16 7.29 -3.09
CA LEU A 110 -13.77 7.70 -3.30
C LEU A 110 -13.21 7.19 -4.63
N GLY A 111 -13.94 6.32 -5.34
CA GLY A 111 -13.48 5.70 -6.59
C GLY A 111 -12.68 4.42 -6.37
N LEU A 112 -12.73 3.84 -5.15
CA LEU A 112 -12.13 2.56 -4.81
C LEU A 112 -13.16 1.43 -4.88
N CYS A 113 -12.70 0.23 -5.23
CA CYS A 113 -13.54 -0.96 -5.25
C CYS A 113 -13.65 -1.56 -3.84
N LYS A 114 -14.86 -1.52 -3.27
CA LYS A 114 -15.15 -2.04 -1.93
C LYS A 114 -15.88 -3.37 -2.01
N GLU A 115 -15.42 -4.36 -1.23
CA GLU A 115 -16.05 -5.69 -1.17
C GLU A 115 -17.53 -5.56 -0.78
N ILE A 116 -18.40 -6.29 -1.49
CA ILE A 116 -19.81 -6.38 -1.16
C ILE A 116 -19.94 -7.32 0.04
N PRO A 117 -20.51 -6.88 1.18
CA PRO A 117 -20.65 -7.73 2.35
C PRO A 117 -21.41 -9.01 2.01
N LYS A 118 -20.81 -10.17 2.29
CA LYS A 118 -21.52 -11.44 2.21
C LYS A 118 -22.56 -11.50 3.34
N PRO A 119 -23.76 -12.05 3.08
CA PRO A 119 -24.71 -12.32 4.15
C PRO A 119 -24.02 -13.12 5.26
N LYS A 120 -24.19 -12.69 6.51
CA LYS A 120 -23.70 -13.46 7.66
C LYS A 120 -24.53 -14.75 7.73
N PRO A 121 -23.90 -15.94 7.86
CA PRO A 121 -24.63 -17.19 8.02
C PRO A 121 -25.48 -17.19 9.29
#